data_AF-A0A9Q7UC47-F1
#
_entry.id   AF-A0A9Q7UC47-F1
#
_cell.length_a   1.000
_cell.length_b   1.000
_cell.length_c   1.000
_cell.angle_alpha   90.00
_cell.angle_beta   90.00
_cell.angle_gamma   90.00
#
_symmetry.space_group_name_H-M   'P 1'
#
loop_
_entity.id
_entity.type
_entity.pdbx_description
1 polymer ?
#
loop_
_entity_poly.entity_id
_entity_poly.type
_entity_poly.pdbx_seq_one_letter_code
_entity_poly.pdbx_strand_id
1 'polypeptide(L)'
;MIRSFNKALPLDLLPPRTGDNNVDMARLLDFVTRLYYPHVDDSFSTQLYISSAIITFLIIPSSIVVLHRLIHGRLWFLKFWPVAGGIFIIPNSVIAFLTCLFCFSCLWISHVFVSVEYYHGNPKFQKSYFLWRILIWTPLWLGGWWSGFGILSAFPDALRYERKSWRQRRLILNPMTFNIACWFVPAIQFSTILPLAILAARTYNKTLDDFDAWRQAVDVAEKGRITDATFTMLLAQALDPWLAVTKSFWYYGIAMTCWCCWAAICLLTYLPLGAHTLSRIRSQLQLAKRKDKATDPFFSSRPPVICIQEPTFQERSGQGSKNGFQSTPDVHAAQTRSLCDDMQQSGDELKETEDGLQKSSEGRNDLLEIDERNDATSTSSSRVFPPMKMASVTLPSRPSQYRTLEQRRIHILGRVYRNIGIQYCGVCFAILCFFGSSMVLAAHCYDSARNNTIAINSVVAALTATYPIIIFGFLVVSLIFWRSFDPALSAFYLHAIHARKAHEACPTNR
;
A
#
# COMPACT_ATOMS: atom_id res chain seq x y z
N MET A 1 -23.11 9.59 5.46
CA MET A 1 -23.84 10.75 6.01
C MET A 1 -25.29 10.35 6.24
N ILE A 2 -25.89 10.69 7.39
CA ILE A 2 -27.28 10.34 7.70
C ILE A 2 -28.18 11.59 7.88
N ARG A 3 -27.62 12.79 8.07
CA ARG A 3 -28.42 13.99 8.42
C ARG A 3 -28.44 15.06 7.33
N SER A 4 -29.66 15.47 6.96
CA SER A 4 -29.91 16.63 6.11
C SER A 4 -29.49 17.93 6.78
N PHE A 5 -29.09 18.93 5.99
CA PHE A 5 -28.82 20.27 6.52
C PHE A 5 -30.09 20.83 7.17
N ASN A 6 -29.99 21.23 8.43
CA ASN A 6 -31.08 21.83 9.19
C ASN A 6 -30.89 23.35 9.25
N LYS A 7 -31.82 24.08 8.62
CA LYS A 7 -31.82 25.54 8.60
C LYS A 7 -32.16 26.17 9.95
N ALA A 8 -32.88 25.46 10.83
CA ALA A 8 -33.15 25.93 12.18
C ALA A 8 -31.87 25.80 13.02
N LEU A 9 -31.52 26.84 13.77
CA LEU A 9 -30.41 26.83 14.72
C LEU A 9 -30.89 26.37 16.12
N PRO A 10 -30.02 25.73 16.92
CA PRO A 10 -30.32 25.36 18.30
C PRO A 10 -30.24 26.61 19.19
N LEU A 11 -31.30 27.41 19.22
CA LEU A 11 -31.34 28.69 19.95
C LEU A 11 -31.18 28.52 21.47
N ASP A 12 -31.41 27.32 21.99
CA ASP A 12 -31.16 26.90 23.37
C ASP A 12 -29.68 26.97 23.77
N LEU A 13 -28.76 26.97 22.80
CA LEU A 13 -27.32 27.10 23.04
C LEU A 13 -26.82 28.55 23.10
N LEU A 14 -27.68 29.52 22.83
CA LEU A 14 -27.32 30.92 23.00
C LEU A 14 -27.07 31.22 24.48
N PRO A 15 -26.12 32.12 24.80
CA PRO A 15 -25.86 32.51 26.18
C PRO A 15 -27.14 33.07 26.83
N PRO A 16 -27.46 32.68 28.08
CA PRO A 16 -28.66 33.14 28.75
C PRO A 16 -28.60 34.64 29.01
N ARG A 17 -29.72 35.34 28.80
CA ARG A 17 -29.85 36.77 29.04
C ARG A 17 -29.77 37.08 30.53
N THR A 18 -28.96 38.07 30.87
CA THR A 18 -28.80 38.60 32.24
C THR A 18 -29.63 39.85 32.48
N GLY A 19 -30.10 40.51 31.42
CA GLY A 19 -30.81 41.78 31.49
C GLY A 19 -29.89 43.00 31.35
N ASP A 20 -28.57 42.81 31.31
CA ASP A 20 -27.62 43.84 30.89
C ASP A 20 -27.16 43.56 29.46
N ASN A 21 -27.60 44.39 28.52
CA ASN A 21 -27.30 44.23 27.09
C ASN A 21 -25.81 44.25 26.78
N ASN A 22 -24.97 44.94 27.57
CA ASN A 22 -23.53 44.98 27.31
C ASN A 22 -22.89 43.63 27.67
N VAL A 23 -23.27 43.07 28.82
CA VAL A 23 -22.81 41.74 29.25
C VAL A 23 -23.32 40.66 28.31
N ASP A 24 -24.60 40.74 27.92
CA ASP A 24 -25.21 39.78 27.00
C ASP A 24 -24.57 39.86 25.60
N MET A 25 -24.18 41.06 25.13
CA MET A 25 -23.47 41.24 23.86
C MET A 25 -22.06 40.67 23.91
N ALA A 26 -21.30 40.93 24.98
CA ALA A 26 -19.96 40.37 25.16
C ALA A 26 -19.99 38.83 25.17
N ARG A 27 -21.00 38.22 25.81
CA ARG A 27 -21.20 36.76 25.80
C ARG A 27 -21.56 36.23 24.40
N LEU A 28 -22.40 36.95 23.66
CA LEU A 28 -22.72 36.61 22.28
C LEU A 28 -21.48 36.70 21.38
N LEU A 29 -20.68 37.75 21.54
CA LEU A 29 -19.42 37.94 20.82
C LEU A 29 -18.44 36.79 21.10
N ASP A 30 -18.25 36.41 22.36
CA ASP A 30 -17.41 35.26 22.74
C ASP A 30 -17.95 33.96 22.12
N PHE A 31 -19.27 33.73 22.20
CA PHE A 31 -19.90 32.55 21.60
C PHE A 31 -19.63 32.43 20.09
N VAL A 32 -19.89 33.50 19.32
CA VAL A 32 -19.69 33.49 17.86
C VAL A 32 -18.20 33.45 17.53
N THR A 33 -17.35 34.16 18.28
CA THR A 33 -15.90 34.14 18.09
C THR A 33 -15.35 32.73 18.25
N ARG A 34 -15.81 31.94 19.22
CA ARG A 34 -15.39 30.54 19.42
C ARG A 34 -15.74 29.62 18.25
N LEU A 35 -16.75 29.96 17.43
CA LEU A 35 -17.07 29.18 16.22
C LEU A 35 -16.00 29.33 15.13
N TYR A 36 -15.41 30.52 15.01
CA TYR A 36 -14.40 30.86 13.99
C TYR A 36 -12.96 30.69 14.49
N TYR A 37 -12.78 30.91 15.80
CA TYR A 37 -11.52 30.83 16.54
C TYR A 37 -11.68 29.83 17.70
N PRO A 38 -11.81 28.52 17.39
CA PRO A 38 -11.93 27.51 18.42
C PRO A 38 -10.68 27.54 19.31
N HIS A 39 -10.86 27.86 20.58
CA HIS A 39 -9.76 27.84 21.55
C HIS A 39 -9.31 26.40 21.76
N VAL A 40 -8.02 26.15 21.55
CA VAL A 40 -7.36 24.88 21.79
C VAL A 40 -6.23 25.12 22.78
N ASP A 41 -6.01 24.16 23.66
CA ASP A 41 -4.94 24.25 24.64
C ASP A 41 -3.56 24.24 23.96
N ASP A 42 -2.59 24.97 24.51
CA ASP A 42 -1.19 24.99 24.04
C ASP A 42 -0.55 23.59 24.02
N SER A 43 -1.07 22.69 24.87
CA SER A 43 -0.67 21.28 24.90
C SER A 43 -0.93 20.57 23.57
N PHE A 44 -2.03 20.90 22.88
CA PHE A 44 -2.37 20.34 21.58
C PHE A 44 -1.41 20.83 20.49
N SER A 45 -1.15 22.14 20.44
CA SER A 45 -0.16 22.73 19.52
C SER A 45 1.23 22.12 19.74
N THR A 46 1.64 21.95 20.98
CA THR A 46 2.91 21.30 21.35
C THR A 46 2.97 19.85 20.86
N GLN A 47 1.90 19.07 21.06
CA GLN A 47 1.83 17.69 20.57
C GLN A 47 1.91 17.60 19.04
N LEU A 48 1.28 18.52 18.31
CA LEU A 48 1.38 18.58 16.85
C LEU A 48 2.80 18.91 16.38
N TYR A 49 3.49 19.86 17.03
CA TYR A 49 4.88 20.18 16.70
C TYR A 49 5.84 19.02 17.00
N ILE A 50 5.70 18.36 18.15
CA ILE A 50 6.47 17.15 18.48
C ILE A 50 6.23 16.07 17.43
N SER A 51 4.97 15.86 17.04
CA SER A 51 4.58 14.90 16.00
C SER A 51 5.22 15.23 14.64
N SER A 52 5.22 16.51 14.26
CA SER A 52 5.86 17.00 13.03
C SER A 52 7.38 16.80 13.05
N ALA A 53 8.03 17.03 14.19
CA ALA A 53 9.46 16.77 14.38
C ALA A 53 9.79 15.28 14.22
N ILE A 54 8.95 14.40 14.80
CA ILE A 54 9.09 12.94 14.63
C ILE A 54 8.92 12.52 13.17
N ILE A 55 7.93 13.05 12.46
CA ILE A 55 7.73 12.77 11.03
C ILE A 55 8.92 13.27 10.20
N THR A 56 9.44 14.46 10.51
CA THR A 56 10.64 15.00 9.88
C THR A 56 11.85 14.10 10.10
N PHE A 57 12.03 13.58 11.31
CA PHE A 57 13.06 12.59 11.62
C PHE A 57 12.92 11.31 10.79
N LEU A 58 11.69 10.82 10.56
CA LEU A 58 11.42 9.64 9.72
C LEU A 58 11.68 9.86 8.22
N ILE A 59 11.59 11.11 7.74
CA ILE A 59 11.91 11.46 6.35
C ILE A 59 13.39 11.24 6.05
N ILE A 60 14.29 11.51 7.00
CA ILE A 60 15.75 11.41 6.82
C ILE A 60 16.19 9.99 6.40
N PRO A 61 15.94 8.90 7.16
CA PRO A 61 16.34 7.55 6.77
C PRO A 61 15.62 7.08 5.49
N SER A 62 14.38 7.51 5.27
CA SER A 62 13.63 7.22 4.04
C SER A 62 14.32 7.83 2.82
N SER A 63 14.80 9.07 2.95
CA SER A 63 15.48 9.80 1.88
C SER A 63 16.85 9.17 1.57
N ILE A 64 17.58 8.71 2.59
CA ILE A 64 18.83 7.95 2.41
C ILE A 64 18.59 6.67 1.59
N VAL A 65 17.51 5.93 1.86
CA VAL A 65 17.17 4.72 1.09
C VAL A 65 16.85 5.04 -0.37
N VAL A 66 16.09 6.10 -0.62
CA VAL A 66 15.76 6.55 -1.99
C VAL A 66 17.01 7.01 -2.72
N LEU A 67 17.86 7.82 -2.07
CA LEU A 67 19.12 8.31 -2.63
C LEU A 67 20.07 7.15 -2.96
N HIS A 68 20.22 6.18 -2.06
CA HIS A 68 21.00 4.97 -2.31
C HIS A 68 20.49 4.21 -3.55
N ARG A 69 19.16 4.08 -3.71
CA ARG A 69 18.57 3.44 -4.90
C ARG A 69 18.78 4.25 -6.18
N LEU A 70 18.74 5.58 -6.08
CA LEU A 70 19.01 6.49 -7.18
C LEU A 70 20.47 6.37 -7.65
N ILE A 71 21.44 6.41 -6.73
CA ILE A 71 22.88 6.27 -7.02
C ILE A 71 23.17 4.96 -7.73
N HIS A 72 22.50 3.87 -7.35
CA HIS A 72 22.66 2.56 -7.99
C HIS A 72 21.84 2.38 -9.29
N GLY A 73 21.17 3.41 -9.79
CA GLY A 73 20.37 3.34 -11.03
C GLY A 73 19.18 2.39 -10.94
N ARG A 74 18.69 2.10 -9.73
CA ARG A 74 17.57 1.16 -9.47
C ARG A 74 16.25 1.88 -9.24
N LEU A 75 16.22 3.20 -9.43
CA LEU A 75 15.02 4.00 -9.29
C LEU A 75 14.28 4.05 -10.63
N TRP A 76 13.17 3.31 -10.70
CA TRP A 76 12.21 3.42 -11.80
C TRP A 76 10.81 3.49 -11.20
N PHE A 77 10.03 4.49 -11.63
CA PHE A 77 8.67 4.70 -11.14
C PHE A 77 7.65 3.84 -11.90
N LEU A 78 7.83 3.70 -13.22
CA LEU A 78 6.95 2.94 -14.11
C LEU A 78 7.73 1.85 -14.83
N LYS A 79 7.03 0.75 -15.08
CA LYS A 79 7.49 -0.32 -15.97
C LYS A 79 6.42 -0.58 -17.02
N PHE A 80 6.81 -0.44 -18.27
CA PHE A 80 6.01 -0.82 -19.42
C PHE A 80 6.22 -2.30 -19.70
N TRP A 81 5.14 -3.06 -19.78
CA TRP A 81 5.19 -4.50 -20.06
C TRP A 81 4.28 -4.82 -21.26
N PRO A 82 4.85 -4.94 -22.48
CA PRO A 82 4.06 -5.28 -23.66
C PRO A 82 3.62 -6.75 -23.63
N VAL A 83 2.36 -7.00 -23.98
CA VAL A 83 1.76 -8.32 -24.18
C VAL A 83 0.94 -8.32 -25.48
N ALA A 84 0.54 -9.50 -25.95
CA ALA A 84 -0.21 -9.65 -27.21
C ALA A 84 -1.52 -8.82 -27.27
N GLY A 85 -2.12 -8.48 -26.12
CA GLY A 85 -3.35 -7.69 -26.01
C GLY A 85 -3.17 -6.21 -25.65
N GLY A 86 -1.93 -5.68 -25.61
CA GLY A 86 -1.65 -4.29 -25.24
C GLY A 86 -0.45 -4.12 -24.30
N ILE A 87 -0.31 -2.94 -23.68
CA ILE A 87 0.81 -2.62 -22.79
C ILE A 87 0.28 -2.39 -21.37
N PHE A 88 0.82 -3.12 -20.39
CA PHE A 88 0.58 -2.81 -18.98
C PHE A 88 1.51 -1.67 -18.53
N ILE A 89 0.93 -0.64 -17.89
CA ILE A 89 1.67 0.46 -17.27
C ILE A 89 1.69 0.22 -15.77
N ILE A 90 2.77 -0.42 -15.31
CA ILE A 90 2.88 -0.92 -13.94
C ILE A 90 3.66 0.07 -13.09
N PRO A 91 3.07 0.60 -11.99
CA PRO A 91 3.83 1.36 -11.02
C PRO A 91 4.77 0.43 -10.22
N ASN A 92 5.98 0.89 -9.96
CA ASN A 92 6.86 0.25 -8.99
C ASN A 92 6.26 0.40 -7.60
N SER A 93 5.73 -0.67 -7.02
CA SER A 93 4.98 -0.60 -5.76
C SER A 93 5.75 0.11 -4.64
N VAL A 94 7.04 -0.17 -4.48
CA VAL A 94 7.85 0.41 -3.40
C VAL A 94 8.16 1.87 -3.66
N ILE A 95 8.56 2.22 -4.88
CA ILE A 95 8.95 3.60 -5.21
C ILE A 95 7.72 4.50 -5.26
N ALA A 96 6.64 4.07 -5.90
CA ALA A 96 5.39 4.82 -5.95
C ALA A 96 4.83 5.08 -4.55
N PHE A 97 4.84 4.07 -3.68
CA PHE A 97 4.43 4.22 -2.28
C PHE A 97 5.33 5.21 -1.52
N LEU A 98 6.66 5.08 -1.64
CA LEU A 98 7.62 5.97 -0.98
C LEU A 98 7.50 7.42 -1.43
N THR A 99 7.35 7.66 -2.73
CA THR A 99 7.17 9.02 -3.28
C THR A 99 5.89 9.65 -2.76
N CYS A 100 4.79 8.89 -2.75
CA CYS A 100 3.52 9.37 -2.24
C CYS A 100 3.53 9.59 -0.72
N LEU A 101 4.19 8.71 0.03
CA LEU A 101 4.40 8.89 1.48
C LEU A 101 5.26 10.12 1.78
N PHE A 102 6.34 10.34 1.03
CA PHE A 102 7.16 11.54 1.19
C PHE A 102 6.35 12.80 0.94
N CYS A 103 5.59 12.84 -0.16
CA CYS A 103 4.69 13.95 -0.48
C CYS A 103 3.66 14.17 0.64
N PHE A 104 3.03 13.10 1.13
CA PHE A 104 2.11 13.15 2.27
C PHE A 104 2.78 13.71 3.52
N SER A 105 3.97 13.25 3.89
CA SER A 105 4.69 13.72 5.07
C SER A 105 5.03 15.21 4.99
N CYS A 106 5.47 15.69 3.82
CA CYS A 106 5.70 17.12 3.59
C CYS A 106 4.40 17.93 3.75
N LEU A 107 3.31 17.50 3.11
CA LEU A 107 2.02 18.16 3.25
C LEU A 107 1.52 18.12 4.70
N TRP A 108 1.74 17.02 5.42
CA TRP A 108 1.36 16.87 6.82
C TRP A 108 2.07 17.85 7.73
N ILE A 109 3.39 18.00 7.56
CA ILE A 109 4.19 19.00 8.25
C ILE A 109 3.61 20.40 7.97
N SER A 110 3.37 20.75 6.70
CA SER A 110 2.76 22.03 6.33
C SER A 110 1.37 22.22 6.95
N HIS A 111 0.54 21.18 6.96
CA HIS A 111 -0.79 21.22 7.57
C HIS A 111 -0.74 21.42 9.08
N VAL A 112 0.26 20.90 9.78
CA VAL A 112 0.47 21.19 11.21
C VAL A 112 0.64 22.69 11.42
N PHE A 113 1.52 23.35 10.65
CA PHE A 113 1.68 24.81 10.72
C PHE A 113 0.39 25.55 10.39
N VAL A 114 -0.28 25.20 9.30
CA VAL A 114 -1.57 25.82 8.91
C VAL A 114 -2.63 25.63 10.00
N SER A 115 -2.67 24.46 10.64
CA SER A 115 -3.64 24.16 11.69
C SER A 115 -3.37 24.96 12.96
N VAL A 116 -2.12 25.05 13.41
CA VAL A 116 -1.77 25.84 14.59
C VAL A 116 -2.07 27.32 14.35
N GLU A 117 -1.67 27.86 13.19
CA GLU A 117 -1.97 29.25 12.82
C GLU A 117 -3.48 29.52 12.67
N TYR A 118 -4.24 28.52 12.20
CA TYR A 118 -5.70 28.59 12.17
C TYR A 118 -6.29 28.76 13.58
N TYR A 119 -5.83 27.95 14.55
CA TYR A 119 -6.30 28.01 15.93
C TYR A 119 -5.82 29.26 16.68
N HIS A 120 -4.65 29.80 16.35
CA HIS A 120 -4.19 31.10 16.86
C HIS A 120 -4.90 32.31 16.22
N GLY A 121 -5.78 32.06 15.24
CA GLY A 121 -6.61 33.10 14.63
C GLY A 121 -5.93 33.94 13.58
N ASN A 122 -4.89 33.42 12.93
CA ASN A 122 -4.25 34.13 11.84
C ASN A 122 -5.14 34.13 10.57
N PRO A 123 -5.64 35.30 10.12
CA PRO A 123 -6.66 35.38 9.06
C PRO A 123 -6.17 34.82 7.72
N LYS A 124 -4.87 34.86 7.45
CA LYS A 124 -4.29 34.36 6.20
C LYS A 124 -4.48 32.85 6.03
N PHE A 125 -4.36 32.09 7.11
CA PHE A 125 -4.42 30.63 7.09
C PHE A 125 -5.86 30.10 7.18
N GLN A 126 -6.77 30.89 7.76
CA GLN A 126 -8.19 30.53 7.85
C GLN A 126 -8.84 30.29 6.48
N LYS A 127 -8.50 31.12 5.48
CA LYS A 127 -9.10 31.01 4.14
C LYS A 127 -8.72 29.73 3.38
N SER A 128 -7.62 29.08 3.76
CA SER A 128 -7.13 27.86 3.10
C SER A 128 -7.32 26.60 3.94
N TYR A 129 -7.76 26.73 5.18
CA TYR A 129 -7.77 25.65 6.16
C TYR A 129 -8.54 24.41 5.69
N PHE A 130 -9.77 24.58 5.18
CA PHE A 130 -10.58 23.44 4.72
C PHE A 130 -9.97 22.70 3.53
N LEU A 131 -9.32 23.41 2.60
CA LEU A 131 -8.63 22.77 1.48
C LEU A 131 -7.49 21.89 1.96
N TRP A 132 -6.64 22.44 2.85
CA TRP A 132 -5.54 21.69 3.47
C TRP A 132 -6.06 20.47 4.23
N ARG A 133 -7.07 20.66 5.08
CA ARG A 133 -7.61 19.60 5.94
C ARG A 133 -8.27 18.45 5.16
N ILE A 134 -8.89 18.72 4.01
CA ILE A 134 -9.55 17.70 3.18
C ILE A 134 -8.56 17.03 2.21
N LEU A 135 -7.73 17.80 1.50
CA LEU A 135 -6.96 17.30 0.36
C LEU A 135 -5.63 16.62 0.74
N ILE A 136 -5.12 16.88 1.95
CA ILE A 136 -3.87 16.32 2.46
C ILE A 136 -3.77 14.80 2.37
N TRP A 137 -4.90 14.09 2.45
CA TRP A 137 -4.96 12.63 2.43
C TRP A 137 -4.76 12.02 1.03
N THR A 138 -4.84 12.83 -0.02
CA THR A 138 -4.79 12.38 -1.43
C THR A 138 -3.51 11.61 -1.75
N PRO A 139 -2.30 12.11 -1.43
CA PRO A 139 -1.08 11.36 -1.74
C PRO A 139 -1.01 10.06 -0.94
N LEU A 140 -1.46 10.03 0.32
CA LEU A 140 -1.44 8.80 1.12
C LEU A 140 -2.31 7.71 0.50
N TRP A 141 -3.55 8.05 0.11
CA TRP A 141 -4.46 7.13 -0.56
C TRP A 141 -3.89 6.67 -1.91
N LEU A 142 -3.36 7.59 -2.71
CA LEU A 142 -2.74 7.32 -4.01
C LEU A 142 -1.56 6.35 -3.90
N GLY A 143 -0.71 6.56 -2.90
CA GLY A 143 0.41 5.67 -2.61
C GLY A 143 -0.05 4.25 -2.30
N GLY A 144 -1.06 4.11 -1.44
CA GLY A 144 -1.66 2.80 -1.13
C GLY A 144 -2.23 2.11 -2.36
N TRP A 145 -2.96 2.85 -3.19
CA TRP A 145 -3.57 2.36 -4.43
C TRP A 145 -2.52 1.85 -5.42
N TRP A 146 -1.54 2.69 -5.80
CA TRP A 146 -0.47 2.31 -6.72
C TRP A 146 0.43 1.20 -6.17
N SER A 147 0.68 1.19 -4.86
CA SER A 147 1.39 0.08 -4.21
C SER A 147 0.66 -1.24 -4.39
N GLY A 148 -0.67 -1.24 -4.18
CA GLY A 148 -1.52 -2.40 -4.41
C GLY A 148 -1.41 -2.91 -5.85
N PHE A 149 -1.66 -2.06 -6.84
CA PHE A 149 -1.56 -2.46 -8.27
C PHE A 149 -0.14 -2.92 -8.67
N GLY A 150 0.90 -2.29 -8.12
CA GLY A 150 2.27 -2.73 -8.30
C GLY A 150 2.53 -4.13 -7.72
N ILE A 151 1.95 -4.47 -6.56
CA ILE A 151 2.02 -5.83 -5.99
C ILE A 151 1.24 -6.83 -6.85
N LEU A 152 0.03 -6.48 -7.29
CA LEU A 152 -0.79 -7.33 -8.17
C LEU A 152 -0.03 -7.73 -9.43
N SER A 153 0.63 -6.75 -10.04
CA SER A 153 1.38 -6.95 -11.28
C SER A 153 2.67 -7.77 -11.13
N ALA A 154 3.15 -7.98 -9.90
CA ALA A 154 4.35 -8.77 -9.65
C ALA A 154 4.12 -10.27 -9.90
N PHE A 155 2.86 -10.71 -10.03
CA PHE A 155 2.52 -12.11 -10.29
C PHE A 155 2.34 -12.36 -11.79
N PRO A 156 3.27 -13.10 -12.43
CA PRO A 156 3.19 -13.37 -13.86
C PRO A 156 1.93 -14.16 -14.23
N ASP A 157 1.40 -15.02 -13.36
CA ASP A 157 0.15 -15.78 -13.59
C ASP A 157 -1.08 -14.87 -13.79
N ALA A 158 -1.09 -13.66 -13.21
CA ALA A 158 -2.19 -12.71 -13.39
C ALA A 158 -2.08 -11.96 -14.73
N LEU A 159 -0.90 -11.94 -15.34
CA LEU A 159 -0.57 -11.19 -16.56
C LEU A 159 -0.31 -12.11 -17.77
N ARG A 160 -0.08 -13.41 -17.56
CA ARG A 160 0.25 -14.39 -18.60
C ARG A 160 -0.96 -15.22 -18.96
N TYR A 161 -1.19 -15.30 -20.25
CA TYR A 161 -2.26 -16.06 -20.89
C TYR A 161 -1.88 -17.55 -20.98
N GLU A 162 -1.66 -18.23 -19.85
CA GLU A 162 -1.46 -19.69 -19.90
C GLU A 162 -2.80 -20.44 -19.90
N ARG A 163 -3.07 -21.01 -21.06
CA ARG A 163 -4.35 -21.53 -21.55
C ARG A 163 -4.69 -22.91 -20.96
N LYS A 164 -4.65 -23.10 -19.64
CA LYS A 164 -4.80 -24.43 -19.02
C LYS A 164 -6.19 -24.76 -18.42
N SER A 165 -7.09 -23.79 -18.24
CA SER A 165 -8.43 -24.09 -17.68
C SER A 165 -9.47 -23.00 -17.99
N TRP A 166 -10.71 -23.40 -18.29
CA TRP A 166 -11.85 -22.50 -18.55
C TRP A 166 -12.21 -21.62 -17.33
N ARG A 167 -12.02 -22.11 -16.11
CA ARG A 167 -12.20 -21.31 -14.88
C ARG A 167 -11.10 -20.25 -14.71
N GLN A 168 -9.90 -20.51 -15.24
CA GLN A 168 -8.77 -19.60 -15.16
C GLN A 168 -8.88 -18.42 -16.14
N ARG A 169 -9.68 -18.56 -17.22
CA ARG A 169 -9.99 -17.45 -18.15
C ARG A 169 -10.69 -16.26 -17.49
N ARG A 170 -11.46 -16.47 -16.41
CA ARG A 170 -12.22 -15.38 -15.74
C ARG A 170 -11.35 -14.45 -14.89
N LEU A 171 -10.10 -14.81 -14.61
CA LEU A 171 -9.20 -14.04 -13.73
C LEU A 171 -8.09 -13.30 -14.48
N ILE A 172 -8.02 -13.42 -15.81
CA ILE A 172 -7.01 -12.72 -16.61
C ILE A 172 -7.47 -11.27 -16.78
N LEU A 173 -6.77 -10.32 -16.17
CA LEU A 173 -7.04 -8.90 -16.37
C LEU A 173 -6.60 -8.48 -17.76
N ASN A 174 -7.53 -7.90 -18.53
CA ASN A 174 -7.20 -7.18 -19.75
C ASN A 174 -6.28 -5.98 -19.41
N PRO A 175 -5.16 -5.75 -20.15
CA PRO A 175 -4.31 -4.57 -20.00
C PRO A 175 -5.07 -3.24 -19.91
N MET A 176 -6.13 -3.07 -20.70
CA MET A 176 -6.95 -1.86 -20.69
C MET A 176 -7.65 -1.68 -19.34
N THR A 177 -8.31 -2.73 -18.83
CA THR A 177 -8.98 -2.70 -17.52
C THR A 177 -7.99 -2.44 -16.39
N PHE A 178 -6.80 -3.05 -16.43
CA PHE A 178 -5.75 -2.80 -15.45
C PHE A 178 -5.31 -1.33 -15.46
N ASN A 179 -5.02 -0.76 -16.64
CA ASN A 179 -4.56 0.62 -16.75
C ASN A 179 -5.65 1.62 -16.33
N ILE A 180 -6.90 1.41 -16.74
CA ILE A 180 -8.03 2.25 -16.30
C ILE A 180 -8.17 2.17 -14.78
N ALA A 181 -8.20 0.97 -14.20
CA ALA A 181 -8.32 0.83 -12.75
C ALA A 181 -7.14 1.46 -11.99
N CYS A 182 -5.90 1.28 -12.46
CA CYS A 182 -4.70 1.79 -11.82
C CYS A 182 -4.59 3.32 -11.89
N TRP A 183 -4.94 3.93 -13.04
CA TRP A 183 -4.65 5.34 -13.33
C TRP A 183 -5.88 6.25 -13.29
N PHE A 184 -7.05 5.75 -13.71
CA PHE A 184 -8.27 6.54 -13.79
C PHE A 184 -9.02 6.60 -12.45
N VAL A 185 -9.00 5.52 -11.65
CA VAL A 185 -9.68 5.51 -10.33
C VAL A 185 -9.16 6.62 -9.40
N PRO A 186 -7.84 6.88 -9.30
CA PRO A 186 -7.36 8.05 -8.56
C PRO A 186 -7.88 9.39 -9.08
N ALA A 187 -8.05 9.55 -10.40
CA ALA A 187 -8.63 10.76 -10.97
C ALA A 187 -10.11 10.91 -10.59
N ILE A 188 -10.88 9.81 -10.60
CA ILE A 188 -12.27 9.80 -10.10
C ILE A 188 -12.29 10.18 -8.62
N GLN A 189 -11.44 9.54 -7.81
CA GLN A 189 -11.35 9.82 -6.38
C GLN A 189 -11.09 11.31 -6.12
N PHE A 190 -10.07 11.88 -6.75
CA PHE A 190 -9.77 13.30 -6.60
C PHE A 190 -10.93 14.19 -7.10
N SER A 191 -11.54 13.85 -8.24
CA SER A 191 -12.67 14.60 -8.81
C SER A 191 -13.93 14.55 -7.94
N THR A 192 -14.12 13.52 -7.12
CA THR A 192 -15.25 13.47 -6.17
C THR A 192 -15.02 14.32 -4.91
N ILE A 193 -13.76 14.49 -4.49
CA ILE A 193 -13.42 15.18 -3.23
C ILE A 193 -13.13 16.66 -3.47
N LEU A 194 -12.45 17.01 -4.56
CA LEU A 194 -12.04 18.37 -4.85
C LEU A 194 -13.23 19.37 -4.88
N PRO A 195 -14.37 19.09 -5.54
CA PRO A 195 -15.51 20.00 -5.54
C PRO A 195 -16.06 20.25 -4.14
N LEU A 196 -16.13 19.21 -3.30
CA LEU A 196 -16.60 19.31 -1.92
C LEU A 196 -15.63 20.14 -1.07
N ALA A 197 -14.32 19.98 -1.29
CA ALA A 197 -13.30 20.79 -0.62
C ALA A 197 -13.39 22.26 -1.00
N ILE A 198 -13.58 22.56 -2.30
CA ILE A 198 -13.76 23.92 -2.80
C ILE A 198 -15.06 24.54 -2.26
N LEU A 199 -16.16 23.78 -2.23
CA LEU A 199 -17.44 24.26 -1.70
C LEU A 199 -17.36 24.57 -0.20
N ALA A 200 -16.74 23.69 0.59
CA ALA A 200 -16.52 23.92 2.02
C ALA A 200 -15.67 25.18 2.24
N ALA A 201 -14.54 25.30 1.53
CA ALA A 201 -13.63 26.44 1.66
C ALA A 201 -14.27 27.76 1.19
N ARG A 202 -14.94 27.77 0.02
CA ARG A 202 -15.62 28.98 -0.49
C ARG A 202 -16.73 29.45 0.45
N THR A 203 -17.53 28.51 0.96
CA THR A 203 -18.59 28.85 1.93
C THR A 203 -17.96 29.44 3.19
N TYR A 204 -16.92 28.79 3.74
CA TYR A 204 -16.25 29.28 4.95
C TYR A 204 -15.61 30.66 4.76
N ASN A 205 -14.96 30.88 3.63
CA ASN A 205 -14.29 32.16 3.33
C ASN A 205 -15.27 33.31 3.24
N LYS A 206 -16.42 33.10 2.60
CA LYS A 206 -17.49 34.09 2.58
C LYS A 206 -17.96 34.41 4.00
N THR A 207 -18.14 33.38 4.83
CA THR A 207 -18.63 33.55 6.20
C THR A 207 -17.63 34.21 7.16
N LEU A 208 -16.33 34.14 6.84
CA LEU A 208 -15.31 34.90 7.57
C LEU A 208 -15.46 36.39 7.30
N ASP A 209 -15.62 36.78 6.04
CA ASP A 209 -15.80 38.20 5.67
C ASP A 209 -17.11 38.75 6.29
N ASP A 210 -18.20 37.97 6.28
CA ASP A 210 -19.46 38.32 6.94
C ASP A 210 -19.31 38.45 8.48
N PHE A 211 -18.53 37.55 9.10
CA PHE A 211 -18.24 37.60 10.53
C PHE A 211 -17.39 38.82 10.92
N ASP A 212 -16.36 39.14 10.14
CA ASP A 212 -15.50 40.30 10.39
C ASP A 212 -16.30 41.61 10.28
N ALA A 213 -17.21 41.70 9.30
CA ALA A 213 -18.12 42.84 9.17
C ALA A 213 -19.08 42.96 10.36
N TRP A 214 -19.68 41.84 10.81
CA TRP A 214 -20.53 41.81 12.00
C TRP A 214 -19.76 42.20 13.26
N ARG A 215 -18.55 41.66 13.45
CA ARG A 215 -17.68 41.98 14.59
C ARG A 215 -17.35 43.47 14.65
N GLN A 216 -17.03 44.09 13.52
CA GLN A 216 -16.81 45.55 13.46
C GLN A 216 -18.06 46.34 13.86
N ALA A 217 -19.26 45.89 13.48
CA ALA A 217 -20.50 46.53 13.89
C ALA A 217 -20.74 46.42 15.42
N VAL A 218 -20.38 45.28 16.02
CA VAL A 218 -20.40 45.10 17.49
C VAL A 218 -19.40 46.04 18.17
N ASP A 219 -18.14 46.09 17.70
CA ASP A 219 -17.09 46.96 18.25
C ASP A 219 -17.48 48.46 18.19
N VAL A 220 -18.24 48.87 17.17
CA VAL A 220 -18.77 50.24 17.06
C VAL A 220 -19.91 50.47 18.05
N ALA A 221 -20.79 49.48 18.23
CA ALA A 221 -21.93 49.58 19.15
C ALA A 221 -21.48 49.59 20.63
N GLU A 222 -20.43 48.85 20.98
CA GLU A 222 -19.87 48.80 22.34
C GLU A 222 -19.26 50.13 22.82
N LYS A 223 -18.91 51.03 21.90
CA LYS A 223 -18.44 52.38 22.26
C LYS A 223 -19.56 53.26 22.86
N GLY A 224 -20.82 52.84 22.73
CA GLY A 224 -21.98 53.50 23.32
C GLY A 224 -22.78 52.55 24.22
N ARG A 225 -23.87 53.06 24.82
CA ARG A 225 -24.81 52.21 25.56
C ARG A 225 -25.65 51.40 24.57
N ILE A 226 -25.56 50.07 24.63
CA ILE A 226 -26.33 49.19 23.75
C ILE A 226 -27.81 49.19 24.17
N THR A 227 -28.67 49.70 23.29
CA THR A 227 -30.13 49.67 23.47
C THR A 227 -30.71 48.29 23.13
N ASP A 228 -31.88 47.96 23.66
CA ASP A 228 -32.56 46.67 23.38
C ASP A 228 -32.81 46.45 21.88
N ALA A 229 -33.11 47.52 21.15
CA ALA A 229 -33.31 47.49 19.70
C ALA A 229 -32.00 47.15 18.98
N THR A 230 -30.89 47.81 19.35
CA THR A 230 -29.55 47.52 18.80
C THR A 230 -29.11 46.09 19.12
N PHE A 231 -29.33 45.64 20.36
CA PHE A 231 -29.02 44.27 20.77
C PHE A 231 -29.78 43.25 19.93
N THR A 232 -31.09 43.43 19.75
CA THR A 232 -31.94 42.49 19.00
C THR A 232 -31.55 42.45 17.52
N MET A 233 -31.19 43.60 16.94
CA MET A 233 -30.67 43.67 15.57
C MET A 233 -29.34 42.92 15.42
N LEU A 234 -28.36 43.17 16.30
CA LEU A 234 -27.05 42.52 16.26
C LEU A 234 -27.14 41.01 16.55
N LEU A 235 -28.05 40.60 17.43
CA LEU A 235 -28.36 39.19 17.69
C LEU A 235 -28.92 38.51 16.44
N ALA A 236 -29.90 39.13 15.77
CA ALA A 236 -30.46 38.58 14.53
C ALA A 236 -29.38 38.46 13.44
N GLN A 237 -28.51 39.46 13.31
CA GLN A 237 -27.38 39.42 12.38
C GLN A 237 -26.35 38.33 12.72
N ALA A 238 -26.14 38.02 14.01
CA ALA A 238 -25.19 36.98 14.45
C ALA A 238 -25.62 35.55 14.07
N LEU A 239 -26.93 35.31 13.90
CA LEU A 239 -27.45 34.00 13.53
C LEU A 239 -27.05 33.57 12.11
N ASP A 240 -26.91 34.52 11.19
CA ASP A 240 -26.55 34.24 9.81
C ASP A 240 -25.11 33.68 9.67
N PRO A 241 -24.06 34.31 10.24
CA PRO A 241 -22.71 33.74 10.34
C PRO A 241 -22.70 32.35 10.97
N TRP A 242 -23.45 32.13 12.07
CA TRP A 242 -23.51 30.84 12.75
C TRP A 242 -24.11 29.73 11.86
N LEU A 243 -25.21 30.03 11.16
CA LEU A 243 -25.81 29.07 10.23
C LEU A 243 -24.86 28.76 9.06
N ALA A 244 -24.16 29.78 8.58
CA ALA A 244 -23.32 29.66 7.41
C ALA A 244 -21.98 28.94 7.71
N VAL A 245 -21.37 29.14 8.89
CA VAL A 245 -20.22 28.32 9.34
C VAL A 245 -20.63 26.85 9.51
N THR A 246 -21.80 26.61 10.09
CA THR A 246 -22.38 25.26 10.23
C THR A 246 -22.56 24.58 8.86
N LYS A 247 -22.99 25.33 7.84
CA LYS A 247 -23.10 24.84 6.47
C LYS A 247 -21.75 24.46 5.86
N SER A 248 -20.68 25.19 6.18
CA SER A 248 -19.32 24.85 5.74
C SER A 248 -18.86 23.52 6.36
N PHE A 249 -19.11 23.32 7.66
CA PHE A 249 -18.85 22.04 8.34
C PHE A 249 -19.75 20.90 7.86
N TRP A 250 -20.96 21.19 7.37
CA TRP A 250 -21.81 20.21 6.70
C TRP A 250 -21.16 19.70 5.41
N TYR A 251 -20.67 20.59 4.53
CA TYR A 251 -19.93 20.18 3.33
C TYR A 251 -18.65 19.40 3.66
N TYR A 252 -17.94 19.81 4.71
CA TYR A 252 -16.78 19.07 5.23
C TYR A 252 -17.17 17.65 5.66
N GLY A 253 -18.32 17.47 6.33
CA GLY A 253 -18.84 16.15 6.69
C GLY A 253 -19.20 15.28 5.48
N ILE A 254 -19.68 15.88 4.38
CA ILE A 254 -19.89 15.18 3.10
C ILE A 254 -18.53 14.73 2.54
N ALA A 255 -17.54 15.62 2.50
CA ALA A 255 -16.20 15.29 2.03
C ALA A 255 -15.58 14.13 2.83
N MET A 256 -15.73 14.14 4.15
CA MET A 256 -15.25 13.06 5.01
C MET A 256 -16.05 11.76 4.85
N THR A 257 -17.35 11.83 4.53
CA THR A 257 -18.12 10.65 4.11
C THR A 257 -17.56 10.06 2.81
N CYS A 258 -17.25 10.89 1.81
CA CYS A 258 -16.60 10.43 0.58
C CYS A 258 -15.25 9.77 0.87
N TRP A 259 -14.44 10.36 1.76
CA TRP A 259 -13.20 9.73 2.23
C TRP A 259 -13.42 8.36 2.88
N CYS A 260 -14.48 8.20 3.68
CA CYS A 260 -14.84 6.89 4.25
C CYS A 260 -15.15 5.86 3.16
N CYS A 261 -15.92 6.25 2.12
CA CYS A 261 -16.20 5.37 0.99
C CYS A 261 -14.92 4.96 0.26
N TRP A 262 -14.01 5.90 -0.01
CA TRP A 262 -12.74 5.61 -0.66
C TRP A 262 -11.79 4.78 0.19
N ALA A 263 -11.81 4.95 1.50
CA ALA A 263 -11.08 4.11 2.44
C ALA A 263 -11.65 2.68 2.46
N ALA A 264 -12.97 2.52 2.44
CA ALA A 264 -13.62 1.21 2.35
C ALA A 264 -13.31 0.51 1.02
N ILE A 265 -13.36 1.22 -0.11
CA ILE A 265 -12.96 0.69 -1.43
C ILE A 265 -11.48 0.25 -1.41
N CYS A 266 -10.60 1.07 -0.83
CA CYS A 266 -9.19 0.73 -0.68
C CYS A 266 -9.00 -0.52 0.18
N LEU A 267 -9.71 -0.64 1.30
CA LEU A 267 -9.66 -1.81 2.17
C LEU A 267 -10.16 -3.07 1.46
N LEU A 268 -11.31 -2.99 0.78
CA LEU A 268 -11.92 -4.11 0.04
C LEU A 268 -11.06 -4.59 -1.13
N THR A 269 -10.24 -3.72 -1.72
CA THR A 269 -9.29 -4.10 -2.77
C THR A 269 -7.97 -4.60 -2.21
N TYR A 270 -7.44 -3.94 -1.18
CA TYR A 270 -6.12 -4.24 -0.62
C TYR A 270 -6.09 -5.54 0.20
N LEU A 271 -7.15 -5.83 0.97
CA LEU A 271 -7.27 -7.05 1.76
C LEU A 271 -7.14 -8.34 0.91
N PRO A 272 -8.02 -8.60 -0.08
CA PRO A 272 -7.93 -9.83 -0.86
C PRO A 272 -6.63 -9.91 -1.65
N LEU A 273 -6.14 -8.77 -2.15
CA LEU A 273 -4.90 -8.71 -2.91
C LEU A 273 -3.68 -9.09 -2.06
N GLY A 274 -3.56 -8.50 -0.87
CA GLY A 274 -2.47 -8.80 0.05
C GLY A 274 -2.57 -10.21 0.62
N ALA A 275 -3.78 -10.68 0.96
CA ALA A 275 -4.01 -12.05 1.40
C ALA A 275 -3.63 -13.09 0.33
N HIS A 276 -4.02 -12.86 -0.93
CA HIS A 276 -3.64 -13.72 -2.06
C HIS A 276 -2.11 -13.73 -2.27
N THR A 277 -1.48 -12.55 -2.23
CA THR A 277 -0.02 -12.38 -2.35
C THR A 277 0.71 -13.17 -1.26
N LEU A 278 0.29 -13.02 0.01
CA LEU A 278 0.88 -13.72 1.14
C LEU A 278 0.68 -15.23 1.05
N SER A 279 -0.51 -15.69 0.69
CA SER A 279 -0.80 -17.11 0.48
C SER A 279 0.12 -17.72 -0.57
N ARG A 280 0.30 -17.05 -1.71
CA ARG A 280 1.20 -17.51 -2.78
C ARG A 280 2.64 -17.62 -2.31
N ILE A 281 3.15 -16.61 -1.60
CA ILE A 281 4.52 -16.65 -1.05
C ILE A 281 4.65 -17.80 -0.04
N ARG A 282 3.64 -18.01 0.81
CA ARG A 282 3.60 -19.13 1.76
C ARG A 282 3.64 -20.49 1.05
N SER A 283 2.86 -20.68 -0.02
CA SER A 283 2.88 -21.91 -0.81
C SER A 283 4.26 -22.15 -1.44
N GLN A 284 4.88 -21.11 -2.02
CA GLN A 284 6.24 -21.20 -2.56
C GLN A 284 7.28 -21.57 -1.49
N LEU A 285 7.12 -21.01 -0.28
CA LEU A 285 7.98 -21.33 0.86
C LEU A 285 7.81 -22.77 1.33
N GLN A 286 6.57 -23.28 1.38
CA GLN A 286 6.29 -24.66 1.75
C GLN A 286 6.84 -25.65 0.73
N LEU A 287 6.70 -25.35 -0.57
CA LEU A 287 7.27 -26.16 -1.64
C LEU A 287 8.80 -26.21 -1.56
N ALA A 288 9.46 -25.06 -1.34
CA ALA A 288 10.91 -25.02 -1.17
C ALA A 288 11.36 -25.86 0.04
N LYS A 289 10.67 -25.77 1.18
CA LYS A 289 10.95 -26.59 2.37
C LYS A 289 10.73 -28.08 2.15
N ARG A 290 9.74 -28.47 1.35
CA ARG A 290 9.49 -29.89 1.01
C ARG A 290 10.60 -30.45 0.13
N LYS A 291 11.11 -29.66 -0.83
CA LYS A 291 12.23 -30.05 -1.68
C LYS A 291 13.52 -30.24 -0.89
N ASP A 292 13.85 -29.30 -0.01
CA ASP A 292 15.04 -29.37 0.86
C ASP A 292 15.02 -30.66 1.72
N LYS A 293 13.87 -30.96 2.35
CA LYS A 293 13.67 -32.20 3.11
C LYS A 293 13.76 -33.48 2.28
N ALA A 294 13.37 -33.44 1.00
CA ALA A 294 13.46 -34.61 0.12
C ALA A 294 14.91 -34.86 -0.35
N THR A 295 15.74 -33.83 -0.39
CA THR A 295 17.16 -33.93 -0.79
C THR A 295 18.04 -34.44 0.37
N ASP A 296 17.71 -34.12 1.62
CA ASP A 296 18.47 -34.54 2.82
C ASP A 296 18.71 -36.06 2.95
N PRO A 297 17.71 -36.97 2.81
CA PRO A 297 17.93 -38.41 3.00
C PRO A 297 18.80 -39.07 1.91
N PHE A 298 18.94 -38.44 0.74
CA PHE A 298 19.74 -38.97 -0.36
C PHE A 298 21.24 -38.73 -0.17
N PHE A 299 21.63 -37.74 0.64
CA PHE A 299 23.03 -37.46 0.96
C PHE A 299 23.49 -38.07 2.30
N SER A 300 22.58 -38.27 3.26
CA SER A 300 22.90 -38.94 4.52
C SER A 300 23.10 -40.46 4.38
N SER A 301 22.79 -41.03 3.22
CA SER A 301 22.93 -42.45 2.89
C SER A 301 24.10 -42.74 1.95
N ARG A 302 25.02 -41.77 1.74
CA ARG A 302 26.33 -42.15 1.20
C ARG A 302 27.00 -43.04 2.26
N PRO A 303 27.31 -44.31 1.95
CA PRO A 303 28.09 -45.13 2.86
C PRO A 303 29.39 -44.37 3.17
N PRO A 304 29.94 -44.49 4.39
CA PRO A 304 31.21 -43.87 4.70
C PRO A 304 32.17 -44.23 3.57
N VAL A 305 32.68 -43.22 2.89
CA VAL A 305 33.81 -43.41 1.99
C VAL A 305 34.90 -43.95 2.89
N ILE A 306 35.08 -45.27 2.87
CA ILE A 306 36.27 -45.90 3.39
C ILE A 306 37.37 -45.22 2.59
N CYS A 307 38.06 -44.26 3.21
CA CYS A 307 39.32 -43.79 2.70
C CYS A 307 40.17 -45.04 2.63
N ILE A 308 40.29 -45.61 1.43
CA ILE A 308 41.28 -46.62 1.14
C ILE A 308 42.60 -45.89 1.40
N GLN A 309 43.14 -46.14 2.58
CA GLN A 309 44.47 -45.73 2.96
C GLN A 309 45.40 -46.34 1.93
N GLU A 310 45.99 -45.49 1.11
CA GLU A 310 46.94 -45.88 0.08
C GLU A 310 48.03 -46.73 0.76
N PRO A 311 48.22 -48.00 0.38
CA PRO A 311 49.15 -48.87 1.06
C PRO A 311 50.56 -48.34 0.79
N THR A 312 51.22 -47.85 1.83
CA THR A 312 52.65 -47.60 1.84
C THR A 312 53.36 -48.90 1.47
N PHE A 313 53.99 -48.92 0.30
CA PHE A 313 54.78 -50.03 -0.20
C PHE A 313 55.98 -50.23 0.76
N GLN A 314 55.88 -51.18 1.68
CA GLN A 314 57.00 -51.64 2.49
C GLN A 314 57.42 -53.03 2.00
N GLU A 315 58.51 -53.03 1.25
CA GLU A 315 59.24 -54.19 0.79
C GLU A 315 59.81 -54.95 2.00
N ARG A 316 59.32 -56.16 2.27
CA ARG A 316 60.04 -57.10 3.13
C ARG A 316 59.83 -58.55 2.72
N SER A 317 60.96 -59.14 2.39
CA SER A 317 61.26 -60.53 2.13
C SER A 317 60.75 -61.51 3.19
N GLY A 318 60.29 -62.67 2.72
CA GLY A 318 60.81 -63.94 3.23
C GLY A 318 59.95 -64.74 4.22
N GLN A 319 59.71 -65.99 3.80
CA GLN A 319 59.52 -67.20 4.62
C GLN A 319 58.20 -67.41 5.39
N GLY A 320 57.38 -68.30 4.84
CA GLY A 320 57.37 -69.67 5.35
C GLY A 320 56.14 -70.14 6.15
N SER A 321 55.58 -71.25 5.67
CA SER A 321 55.10 -72.40 6.46
C SER A 321 53.63 -72.49 6.90
N LYS A 322 52.94 -73.42 6.21
CA LYS A 322 52.14 -74.57 6.72
C LYS A 322 50.80 -74.36 7.44
N ASN A 323 49.81 -75.03 6.84
CA ASN A 323 48.77 -75.91 7.41
C ASN A 323 47.52 -75.29 8.05
N GLY A 324 46.34 -75.84 7.69
CA GLY A 324 45.19 -75.89 8.60
C GLY A 324 43.79 -75.76 7.98
N PHE A 325 43.32 -76.84 7.34
CA PHE A 325 42.00 -77.51 7.46
C PHE A 325 40.72 -76.81 8.01
N GLN A 326 39.56 -77.23 7.45
CA GLN A 326 38.15 -77.16 7.94
C GLN A 326 37.45 -75.78 7.97
N SER A 327 36.16 -75.58 7.67
CA SER A 327 35.00 -76.44 7.34
C SER A 327 33.83 -75.53 6.90
N THR A 328 32.96 -76.03 6.01
CA THR A 328 31.58 -75.55 5.70
C THR A 328 30.66 -75.67 6.94
N PRO A 329 29.50 -74.96 7.07
CA PRO A 329 28.28 -75.24 6.29
C PRO A 329 27.33 -74.07 5.93
N ASP A 330 26.66 -74.26 4.79
CA ASP A 330 25.24 -74.12 4.41
C ASP A 330 24.22 -73.14 5.05
N VAL A 331 23.16 -72.94 4.23
CA VAL A 331 21.74 -72.55 4.46
C VAL A 331 21.45 -71.06 4.75
N HIS A 332 20.48 -70.32 4.18
CA HIS A 332 19.18 -70.48 3.50
C HIS A 332 19.01 -69.31 2.47
N ALA A 333 18.41 -69.39 1.27
CA ALA A 333 17.08 -69.84 0.81
C ALA A 333 15.87 -69.03 1.33
N ALA A 334 15.37 -68.06 0.54
CA ALA A 334 13.95 -67.70 0.31
C ALA A 334 13.90 -66.39 -0.50
N GLN A 335 13.43 -66.28 -1.76
CA GLN A 335 12.21 -66.73 -2.43
C GLN A 335 10.99 -65.79 -2.26
N THR A 336 10.83 -64.93 -3.27
CA THR A 336 9.61 -64.50 -4.01
C THR A 336 8.39 -63.82 -3.37
N ARG A 337 7.95 -62.79 -4.14
CA ARG A 337 6.59 -62.53 -4.69
C ARG A 337 5.54 -61.77 -3.87
N SER A 338 4.70 -61.09 -4.68
CA SER A 338 3.33 -60.61 -4.44
C SER A 338 3.18 -59.27 -3.72
N LEU A 339 2.25 -58.37 -4.06
CA LEU A 339 1.05 -58.44 -4.90
C LEU A 339 0.66 -57.01 -5.33
N CYS A 340 0.17 -56.86 -6.56
CA CYS A 340 -0.76 -55.80 -6.94
C CYS A 340 -2.12 -56.06 -6.30
N ASP A 341 -2.91 -55.00 -6.12
CA ASP A 341 -4.38 -54.93 -6.20
C ASP A 341 -5.02 -54.12 -5.06
N ASP A 342 -6.15 -53.51 -5.43
CA ASP A 342 -7.13 -52.71 -4.68
C ASP A 342 -6.83 -51.19 -4.53
N MET A 343 -7.69 -50.24 -4.95
CA MET A 343 -9.12 -50.30 -5.26
C MET A 343 -9.54 -49.28 -6.33
N GLN A 344 -10.45 -49.73 -7.17
CA GLN A 344 -11.33 -48.96 -8.04
C GLN A 344 -12.77 -49.28 -7.61
N GLN A 345 -13.52 -48.32 -7.08
CA GLN A 345 -14.99 -48.35 -7.10
C GLN A 345 -15.62 -47.02 -6.67
N SER A 346 -16.33 -46.39 -7.59
CA SER A 346 -17.72 -45.93 -7.40
C SER A 346 -18.14 -45.18 -8.67
N GLY A 347 -18.98 -45.84 -9.47
CA GLY A 347 -19.84 -45.21 -10.46
C GLY A 347 -21.26 -45.07 -9.91
N ASP A 348 -22.00 -44.14 -10.49
CA ASP A 348 -23.43 -44.19 -10.87
C ASP A 348 -23.76 -42.80 -11.46
N GLU A 349 -23.91 -42.69 -12.78
CA GLU A 349 -25.15 -42.81 -13.57
C GLU A 349 -26.18 -41.69 -13.33
N LEU A 350 -26.33 -40.82 -14.33
CA LEU A 350 -27.64 -40.41 -14.85
C LEU A 350 -27.48 -39.89 -16.30
N LYS A 351 -28.03 -40.65 -17.26
CA LYS A 351 -28.53 -40.20 -18.58
C LYS A 351 -29.66 -39.19 -18.32
N GLU A 352 -30.08 -38.28 -19.18
CA GLU A 352 -30.40 -38.33 -20.61
C GLU A 352 -30.84 -36.90 -20.98
N THR A 353 -30.60 -36.41 -22.20
CA THR A 353 -31.62 -35.85 -23.12
C THR A 353 -30.88 -35.28 -24.34
N GLU A 354 -31.14 -35.91 -25.48
CA GLU A 354 -30.72 -35.54 -26.82
C GLU A 354 -31.64 -34.47 -27.46
N ASP A 355 -31.09 -33.90 -28.53
CA ASP A 355 -31.74 -33.38 -29.74
C ASP A 355 -32.28 -31.94 -29.85
N GLY A 356 -31.82 -31.29 -30.93
CA GLY A 356 -32.43 -30.08 -31.49
C GLY A 356 -31.58 -29.24 -32.46
N LEU A 357 -31.29 -29.79 -33.66
CA LEU A 357 -31.26 -29.13 -35.00
C LEU A 357 -30.49 -27.78 -35.20
N GLN A 358 -29.36 -27.72 -35.94
CA GLN A 358 -29.19 -27.62 -37.41
C GLN A 358 -29.61 -26.26 -38.05
N LYS A 359 -28.63 -25.48 -38.60
CA LYS A 359 -28.45 -25.12 -40.04
C LYS A 359 -27.70 -23.80 -40.30
N SER A 360 -26.88 -23.85 -41.36
CA SER A 360 -26.48 -22.77 -42.31
C SER A 360 -25.43 -21.77 -41.81
N SER A 361 -24.39 -21.33 -42.53
CA SER A 361 -23.98 -21.27 -43.96
C SER A 361 -22.45 -21.10 -43.95
N GLU A 362 -21.59 -21.86 -44.64
CA GLU A 362 -21.26 -21.90 -46.08
C GLU A 362 -20.80 -20.57 -46.72
N GLY A 363 -19.62 -20.62 -47.37
CA GLY A 363 -18.91 -19.56 -48.13
C GLY A 363 -17.45 -19.42 -47.64
N ARG A 364 -16.41 -20.12 -48.12
CA ARG A 364 -15.83 -20.32 -49.47
C ARG A 364 -15.44 -19.02 -50.18
N ASN A 365 -14.11 -18.84 -50.33
CA ASN A 365 -13.33 -18.30 -51.48
C ASN A 365 -11.86 -18.23 -51.00
N ASP A 366 -11.01 -19.16 -51.44
CA ASP A 366 -10.07 -19.04 -52.58
C ASP A 366 -8.97 -17.99 -52.32
N LEU A 367 -7.75 -18.44 -51.96
CA LEU A 367 -6.68 -18.85 -52.86
C LEU A 367 -6.07 -17.65 -53.62
N LEU A 368 -4.91 -17.16 -53.12
CA LEU A 368 -3.88 -16.53 -53.93
C LEU A 368 -2.54 -16.65 -53.19
N GLU A 369 -1.81 -17.65 -53.64
CA GLU A 369 -0.36 -17.83 -53.54
C GLU A 369 0.30 -16.83 -54.52
N ILE A 370 1.31 -16.07 -54.07
CA ILE A 370 2.38 -15.47 -54.89
C ILE A 370 3.50 -14.94 -53.97
N ASP A 371 4.71 -15.40 -54.31
CA ASP A 371 6.07 -14.88 -54.16
C ASP A 371 6.78 -14.67 -52.81
N GLU A 372 7.86 -15.46 -52.69
CA GLU A 372 9.12 -15.12 -52.08
C GLU A 372 9.71 -13.80 -52.62
N ARG A 373 10.08 -12.88 -51.72
CA ARG A 373 11.33 -12.11 -51.91
C ARG A 373 11.87 -11.56 -50.60
N ASN A 374 13.14 -11.89 -50.38
CA ASN A 374 14.05 -11.30 -49.41
C ASN A 374 13.86 -9.78 -49.26
N ASP A 375 13.82 -9.29 -48.01
CA ASP A 375 14.76 -8.23 -47.63
C ASP A 375 14.97 -8.15 -46.12
N ALA A 376 16.25 -8.22 -45.77
CA ALA A 376 16.79 -8.04 -44.45
C ALA A 376 16.50 -6.62 -43.95
N THR A 377 15.56 -6.50 -43.03
CA THR A 377 15.43 -5.32 -42.16
C THR A 377 15.60 -5.75 -40.71
N SER A 378 16.85 -5.65 -40.28
CA SER A 378 17.29 -5.32 -38.92
C SER A 378 16.15 -4.93 -37.96
N THR A 379 15.63 -5.93 -37.24
CA THR A 379 14.97 -5.70 -35.95
C THR A 379 16.02 -5.16 -34.99
N SER A 380 16.14 -3.83 -35.00
CA SER A 380 16.75 -3.01 -33.97
C SER A 380 16.08 -3.36 -32.64
N SER A 381 16.69 -4.28 -31.90
CA SER A 381 16.35 -4.50 -30.51
C SER A 381 16.70 -3.22 -29.76
N SER A 382 15.68 -2.39 -29.55
CA SER A 382 15.66 -1.26 -28.66
C SER A 382 16.13 -1.72 -27.27
N ARG A 383 17.44 -1.62 -27.02
CA ARG A 383 18.03 -1.76 -25.69
C ARG A 383 17.63 -0.54 -24.87
N VAL A 384 16.47 -0.62 -24.20
CA VAL A 384 15.95 0.38 -23.24
C VAL A 384 16.73 0.39 -21.92
N PHE A 385 17.97 -0.12 -21.87
CA PHE A 385 18.78 -0.10 -20.66
C PHE A 385 20.27 0.11 -20.95
N PRO A 386 20.94 1.06 -20.26
CA PRO A 386 22.37 1.24 -20.36
C PRO A 386 23.12 0.03 -19.76
N PRO A 387 24.27 -0.37 -20.33
CA PRO A 387 25.08 -1.47 -19.80
C PRO A 387 25.64 -1.09 -18.43
N MET A 388 25.20 -1.81 -17.38
CA MET A 388 25.74 -1.66 -16.03
C MET A 388 27.20 -2.15 -15.99
N LYS A 389 28.14 -1.24 -15.71
CA LYS A 389 29.53 -1.56 -15.37
C LYS A 389 29.57 -2.36 -14.06
N MET A 390 30.12 -3.58 -14.10
CA MET A 390 30.38 -4.38 -12.90
C MET A 390 31.74 -4.00 -12.34
N ALA A 391 31.75 -3.34 -11.18
CA ALA A 391 32.95 -3.22 -10.37
C ALA A 391 33.20 -4.56 -9.66
N SER A 392 34.27 -5.25 -10.04
CA SER A 392 34.74 -6.47 -9.40
C SER A 392 35.45 -6.11 -8.09
N VAL A 393 34.72 -6.08 -6.98
CA VAL A 393 35.29 -5.97 -5.64
C VAL A 393 35.40 -7.38 -5.06
N THR A 394 36.62 -7.90 -5.01
CA THR A 394 36.99 -9.16 -4.36
C THR A 394 37.08 -8.91 -2.84
N LEU A 395 36.03 -9.25 -2.09
CA LEU A 395 36.03 -9.21 -0.63
C LEU A 395 36.49 -10.57 -0.06
N PRO A 396 37.26 -10.57 1.04
CA PRO A 396 37.79 -11.79 1.65
C PRO A 396 36.66 -12.68 2.17
N SER A 397 36.66 -13.93 1.70
CA SER A 397 35.69 -14.95 2.03
C SER A 397 35.85 -15.39 3.48
N ARG A 398 35.10 -14.76 4.38
CA ARG A 398 34.85 -15.32 5.72
C ARG A 398 34.20 -16.70 5.52
N PRO A 399 34.67 -17.77 6.21
CA PRO A 399 34.11 -19.12 6.04
C PRO A 399 32.69 -19.14 6.60
N SER A 400 31.73 -18.72 5.78
CA SER A 400 30.31 -18.81 6.09
C SER A 400 29.97 -20.30 6.03
N GLN A 401 29.64 -20.86 7.19
CA GLN A 401 28.89 -22.11 7.39
C GLN A 401 28.13 -22.48 6.11
N TYR A 402 28.55 -23.55 5.43
CA TYR A 402 28.09 -23.95 4.08
C TYR A 402 26.58 -24.28 4.07
N ARG A 403 25.73 -23.25 4.13
CA ARG A 403 24.32 -23.39 3.80
C ARG A 403 24.20 -23.60 2.30
N THR A 404 23.53 -24.68 1.93
CA THR A 404 23.17 -24.98 0.55
C THR A 404 22.43 -23.78 -0.07
N LEU A 405 22.52 -23.61 -1.39
CA LEU A 405 21.80 -22.54 -2.10
C LEU A 405 20.29 -22.58 -1.83
N GLU A 406 19.74 -23.78 -1.62
CA GLU A 406 18.33 -24.01 -1.28
C GLU A 406 17.97 -23.46 0.11
N GLN A 407 18.78 -23.77 1.13
CA GLN A 407 18.61 -23.23 2.48
C GLN A 407 18.68 -21.70 2.49
N ARG A 408 19.60 -21.10 1.70
CA ARG A 408 19.66 -19.63 1.53
C ARG A 408 18.37 -19.08 0.92
N ARG A 409 17.84 -19.73 -0.12
CA ARG A 409 16.58 -19.34 -0.76
C ARG A 409 15.40 -19.43 0.20
N ILE A 410 15.28 -20.51 0.98
CA ILE A 410 14.22 -20.68 1.99
C ILE A 410 14.31 -19.58 3.05
N HIS A 411 15.52 -19.27 3.52
CA HIS A 411 15.73 -18.22 4.50
C HIS A 411 15.32 -16.83 3.97
N ILE A 412 15.73 -16.50 2.74
CA ILE A 412 15.37 -15.23 2.08
C ILE A 412 13.86 -15.15 1.89
N LEU A 413 13.23 -16.21 1.37
CA LEU A 413 11.79 -16.22 1.11
C LEU A 413 10.97 -16.14 2.41
N GLY A 414 11.45 -16.77 3.49
CA GLY A 414 10.86 -16.64 4.83
C GLY A 414 10.95 -15.21 5.39
N ARG A 415 12.09 -14.53 5.19
CA ARG A 415 12.23 -13.10 5.56
C ARG A 415 11.31 -12.20 4.74
N VAL A 416 11.25 -12.40 3.42
CA VAL A 416 10.36 -11.65 2.52
C VAL A 416 8.90 -11.85 2.91
N TYR A 417 8.48 -13.09 3.19
CA TYR A 417 7.13 -13.39 3.67
C TYR A 417 6.80 -12.62 4.95
N ARG A 418 7.67 -12.65 5.96
CA ARG A 418 7.46 -11.94 7.22
C ARG A 418 7.38 -10.43 7.01
N ASN A 419 8.30 -9.86 6.24
CA ASN A 419 8.36 -8.41 6.02
C ASN A 419 7.11 -7.92 5.24
N ILE A 420 6.71 -8.64 4.19
CA ILE A 420 5.48 -8.32 3.44
C ILE A 420 4.25 -8.52 4.34
N GLY A 421 4.24 -9.54 5.20
CA GLY A 421 3.16 -9.77 6.15
C GLY A 421 2.98 -8.62 7.14
N ILE A 422 4.07 -8.15 7.75
CA ILE A 422 4.04 -7.00 8.66
C ILE A 422 3.61 -5.73 7.92
N GLN A 423 4.15 -5.49 6.72
CA GLN A 423 3.75 -4.33 5.90
C GLN A 423 2.26 -4.38 5.54
N TYR A 424 1.76 -5.55 5.14
CA TYR A 424 0.35 -5.75 4.79
C TYR A 424 -0.57 -5.49 5.98
N CYS A 425 -0.30 -6.10 7.13
CA CYS A 425 -1.08 -5.88 8.35
C CYS A 425 -1.03 -4.41 8.78
N GLY A 426 0.15 -3.78 8.70
CA GLY A 426 0.33 -2.37 9.01
C GLY A 426 -0.51 -1.46 8.10
N VAL A 427 -0.51 -1.71 6.78
CA VAL A 427 -1.30 -0.91 5.83
C VAL A 427 -2.80 -1.11 6.07
N CYS A 428 -3.25 -2.34 6.32
CA CYS A 428 -4.66 -2.61 6.62
C CYS A 428 -5.11 -1.90 7.90
N PHE A 429 -4.28 -1.96 8.95
CA PHE A 429 -4.52 -1.25 10.20
C PHE A 429 -4.56 0.27 9.99
N ALA A 430 -3.63 0.84 9.22
CA ALA A 430 -3.62 2.26 8.89
C ALA A 430 -4.89 2.70 8.14
N ILE A 431 -5.36 1.89 7.17
CA ILE A 431 -6.61 2.16 6.44
C ILE A 431 -7.81 2.11 7.41
N LEU A 432 -7.85 1.17 8.35
CA LEU A 432 -8.89 1.09 9.36
C LEU A 432 -8.89 2.29 10.31
N CYS A 433 -7.72 2.74 10.77
CA CYS A 433 -7.59 3.95 11.59
C CYS A 433 -8.07 5.19 10.83
N PHE A 434 -7.69 5.33 9.56
CA PHE A 434 -8.13 6.43 8.71
C PHE A 434 -9.65 6.38 8.46
N PHE A 435 -10.20 5.20 8.20
CA PHE A 435 -11.63 4.98 8.05
C PHE A 435 -12.39 5.38 9.33
N GLY A 436 -11.92 4.92 10.50
CA GLY A 436 -12.51 5.26 11.80
C GLY A 436 -12.46 6.75 12.09
N SER A 437 -11.31 7.40 11.91
CA SER A 437 -11.16 8.85 12.13
C SER A 437 -12.05 9.66 11.18
N SER A 438 -12.07 9.31 9.89
CA SER A 438 -12.93 9.96 8.90
C SER A 438 -14.41 9.76 9.21
N MET A 439 -14.80 8.61 9.74
CA MET A 439 -16.18 8.29 10.11
C MET A 439 -16.63 9.12 11.32
N VAL A 440 -15.78 9.25 12.35
CA VAL A 440 -16.04 10.12 13.51
C VAL A 440 -16.22 11.56 13.05
N LEU A 441 -15.32 12.06 12.20
CA LEU A 441 -15.44 13.41 11.63
C LEU A 441 -16.72 13.57 10.82
N ALA A 442 -17.03 12.63 9.93
CA ALA A 442 -18.23 12.66 9.10
C ALA A 442 -19.53 12.64 9.92
N ALA A 443 -19.54 11.94 11.08
CA ALA A 443 -20.70 11.85 11.96
C ALA A 443 -20.85 13.10 12.83
N HIS A 444 -19.75 13.62 13.39
CA HIS A 444 -19.81 14.61 14.46
C HIS A 444 -19.46 16.03 14.04
N CYS A 445 -18.78 16.28 12.90
CA CYS A 445 -18.30 17.64 12.59
C CYS A 445 -19.43 18.66 12.44
N TYR A 446 -20.55 18.25 11.85
CA TYR A 446 -21.73 19.09 11.67
C TYR A 446 -22.40 19.40 13.02
N ASP A 447 -22.64 18.37 13.83
CA ASP A 447 -23.26 18.54 15.16
C ASP A 447 -22.33 19.34 16.09
N SER A 448 -21.01 19.13 16.02
CA SER A 448 -20.04 19.93 16.76
C SER A 448 -20.05 21.41 16.36
N ALA A 449 -20.23 21.72 15.08
CA ALA A 449 -20.37 23.11 14.62
C ALA A 449 -21.67 23.76 15.11
N ARG A 450 -22.77 23.00 15.11
CA ARG A 450 -24.04 23.46 15.69
C ARG A 450 -23.93 23.69 17.18
N ASN A 451 -23.20 22.82 17.88
CA ASN A 451 -23.10 22.85 19.33
C ASN A 451 -21.93 23.69 19.86
N ASN A 452 -21.22 24.41 18.99
CA ASN A 452 -20.01 25.18 19.32
C ASN A 452 -18.93 24.35 20.07
N THR A 453 -18.82 23.06 19.72
CA THR A 453 -17.83 22.09 20.26
C THR A 453 -16.80 21.67 19.20
N ILE A 454 -16.58 22.51 18.19
CA ILE A 454 -15.68 22.27 17.05
C ILE A 454 -14.26 21.95 17.51
N ALA A 455 -13.78 22.66 18.53
CA ALA A 455 -12.43 22.52 19.08
C ALA A 455 -12.16 21.09 19.54
N ILE A 456 -13.00 20.57 20.44
CA ILE A 456 -12.87 19.23 21.04
C ILE A 456 -12.82 18.15 19.95
N ASN A 457 -13.80 18.17 19.04
CA ASN A 457 -13.88 17.17 17.98
C ASN A 457 -12.68 17.26 17.03
N SER A 458 -12.23 18.48 16.72
CA SER A 458 -11.07 18.67 15.83
C SER A 458 -9.76 18.23 16.49
N VAL A 459 -9.57 18.49 17.78
CA VAL A 459 -8.41 18.00 18.56
C VAL A 459 -8.38 16.49 18.60
N VAL A 460 -9.48 15.85 18.99
CA VAL A 460 -9.58 14.38 19.10
C VAL A 460 -9.32 13.73 17.75
N ALA A 461 -9.93 14.23 16.68
CA ALA A 461 -9.73 13.67 15.34
C ALA A 461 -8.31 13.88 14.82
N ALA A 462 -7.71 15.05 15.05
CA ALA A 462 -6.34 15.33 14.64
C ALA A 462 -5.34 14.42 15.37
N LEU A 463 -5.44 14.28 16.69
CA LEU A 463 -4.56 13.41 17.47
C LEU A 463 -4.75 11.93 17.11
N THR A 464 -6.00 11.50 16.98
CA THR A 464 -6.36 10.13 16.59
C THR A 464 -5.84 9.77 15.20
N ALA A 465 -5.68 10.76 14.31
CA ALA A 465 -5.06 10.56 13.01
C ALA A 465 -3.52 10.61 13.08
N THR A 466 -2.96 11.53 13.89
CA THR A 466 -1.52 11.77 14.01
C THR A 466 -0.77 10.58 14.61
N TYR A 467 -1.26 10.00 15.70
CA TYR A 467 -0.56 8.90 16.37
C TYR A 467 -0.41 7.65 15.49
N PRO A 468 -1.46 7.16 14.79
CA PRO A 468 -1.32 6.09 13.82
C PRO A 468 -0.34 6.42 12.69
N ILE A 469 -0.30 7.67 12.19
CA ILE A 469 0.68 8.09 11.18
C ILE A 469 2.10 7.91 11.70
N ILE A 470 2.38 8.31 12.94
CA ILE A 470 3.71 8.16 13.54
C ILE A 470 4.06 6.68 13.69
N ILE A 471 3.20 5.90 14.34
CA ILE A 471 3.44 4.47 14.60
C ILE A 471 3.65 3.71 13.28
N PHE A 472 2.78 3.94 12.30
CA PHE A 472 2.88 3.33 10.99
C PHE A 472 4.09 3.84 10.21
N GLY A 473 4.41 5.13 10.32
CA GLY A 473 5.61 5.73 9.74
C GLY A 473 6.87 5.02 10.22
N PHE A 474 7.03 4.84 11.54
CA PHE A 474 8.15 4.07 12.09
C PHE A 474 8.18 2.64 11.53
N LEU A 475 7.05 1.93 11.56
CA LEU A 475 6.98 0.56 11.07
C LEU A 475 7.38 0.45 9.58
N VAL A 476 6.86 1.32 8.72
CA VAL A 476 7.17 1.33 7.28
C VAL A 476 8.63 1.67 7.04
N VAL A 477 9.14 2.73 7.68
CA VAL A 477 10.52 3.17 7.50
C VAL A 477 11.50 2.11 7.98
N SER A 478 11.26 1.48 9.13
CA SER A 478 12.08 0.38 9.63
C SER A 478 12.07 -0.83 8.68
N LEU A 479 10.91 -1.22 8.15
CA LEU A 479 10.81 -2.31 7.18
C LEU A 479 11.54 -2.00 5.87
N ILE A 480 11.44 -0.77 5.38
CA ILE A 480 12.10 -0.33 4.15
C ILE A 480 13.60 -0.23 4.33
N PHE A 481 14.05 0.28 5.48
CA PHE A 481 15.45 0.34 5.86
C PHE A 481 16.05 -1.07 5.93
N TRP A 482 15.43 -1.98 6.70
CA TRP A 482 15.85 -3.37 6.78
C TRP A 482 15.86 -4.07 5.41
N ARG A 483 14.85 -3.83 4.57
CA ARG A 483 14.80 -4.42 3.22
C ARG A 483 15.91 -3.90 2.31
N SER A 484 16.30 -2.63 2.46
CA SER A 484 17.25 -1.98 1.55
C SER A 484 18.70 -2.31 1.91
N PHE A 485 18.98 -2.60 3.18
CA PHE A 485 20.30 -2.98 3.66
C PHE A 485 20.48 -4.50 3.86
N ASP A 486 19.50 -5.34 3.54
CA ASP A 486 19.67 -6.79 3.59
C ASP A 486 20.54 -7.27 2.39
N PRO A 487 21.81 -7.66 2.62
CA PRO A 487 22.72 -8.07 1.54
C PRO A 487 22.24 -9.35 0.84
N ALA A 488 21.35 -10.14 1.48
CA ALA A 488 20.81 -11.34 0.88
C ALA A 488 19.91 -11.05 -0.34
N LEU A 489 19.26 -9.88 -0.37
CA LEU A 489 18.43 -9.44 -1.50
C LEU A 489 19.27 -8.83 -2.64
N SER A 490 20.39 -8.17 -2.33
CA SER A 490 21.29 -7.61 -3.35
C SER A 490 22.13 -8.70 -4.03
N ALA A 491 22.55 -9.73 -3.30
CA ALA A 491 23.33 -10.85 -3.83
C ALA A 491 22.52 -11.76 -4.78
N PHE A 492 21.23 -11.99 -4.50
CA PHE A 492 20.38 -12.84 -5.34
C PHE A 492 20.17 -12.25 -6.74
N TYR A 493 20.09 -10.93 -6.85
CA TYR A 493 19.99 -10.24 -8.13
C TYR A 493 21.27 -10.37 -8.97
N LEU A 494 22.43 -10.30 -8.32
CA LEU A 494 23.72 -10.47 -8.98
C LEU A 494 23.86 -11.89 -9.56
N HIS A 495 23.47 -12.90 -8.79
CA HIS A 495 23.51 -14.30 -9.23
C HIS A 495 22.53 -14.59 -10.38
N ALA A 496 21.33 -14.00 -10.35
CA ALA A 496 20.36 -14.14 -11.44
C ALA A 496 20.84 -13.49 -12.74
N ILE A 497 21.52 -12.33 -12.65
CA ILE A 497 22.14 -11.67 -13.80
C ILE A 497 23.30 -12.52 -14.36
N HIS A 498 24.13 -13.11 -13.49
CA HIS A 498 25.22 -13.99 -13.90
C HIS A 498 24.70 -15.27 -14.55
N ALA A 499 23.67 -15.90 -13.99
CA ALA A 499 23.05 -17.08 -14.58
C ALA A 499 22.46 -16.80 -15.96
N ARG A 500 21.84 -15.63 -16.14
CA ARG A 500 21.30 -15.21 -17.44
C ARG A 500 22.41 -14.95 -18.46
N LYS A 501 23.48 -14.24 -18.07
CA LYS A 501 24.65 -14.03 -18.94
C LYS A 501 25.34 -15.35 -19.31
N ALA A 502 25.44 -16.30 -18.37
CA ALA A 502 26.00 -17.62 -18.65
C ALA A 502 25.14 -18.42 -19.64
N HIS A 503 23.82 -18.28 -19.55
CA HIS A 503 22.89 -18.95 -20.47
C HIS A 503 22.86 -18.30 -21.87
N GLU A 504 23.09 -16.98 -21.97
CA GLU A 504 23.23 -16.25 -23.23
C GLU A 504 24.62 -16.44 -23.87
N ALA A 505 25.65 -16.66 -23.06
CA ALA A 505 27.02 -16.92 -23.51
C ALA A 505 27.29 -18.38 -23.86
N CYS A 506 26.31 -19.27 -23.74
CA CYS A 506 26.40 -20.63 -24.24
C CYS A 506 25.85 -20.62 -25.68
N PRO A 507 26.71 -20.49 -26.72
CA PRO A 507 26.26 -20.66 -28.09
C PRO A 507 25.66 -22.05 -28.18
N THR A 508 24.40 -22.11 -28.54
CA THR A 508 23.76 -23.35 -28.93
C THR A 508 24.48 -23.78 -30.21
N ASN A 509 25.49 -24.64 -30.06
CA ASN A 509 26.01 -25.44 -31.16
C ASN A 509 24.83 -26.27 -31.67
N ARG A 510 24.21 -25.78 -32.75
CA ARG A 510 23.41 -26.56 -33.67
C ARG A 510 24.24 -26.82 -34.90
#